data_AF-A0A8B9I0M2-F1
#
_entry.id   AF-A0A8B9I0M2-F1
#
_cell.length_a   1.000
_cell.length_b   1.000
_cell.length_c   1.000
_cell.angle_alpha   90.00
_cell.angle_beta   90.00
_cell.angle_gamma   90.00
#
_symmetry.space_group_name_H-M   'P 1'
#
loop_
_entity.id
_entity.type
_entity.pdbx_description
1 polymer ?
#
loop_
_entity_poly.entity_id
_entity_poly.type
_entity_poly.pdbx_seq_one_letter_code
_entity_poly.pdbx_strand_id
1 'polypeptide(L)'
;AAAGILCYVGAYVFITYDDYDHFFEDVYTLIPAVIIIAVGTLLFIIGLIGCCATIRESRCGLATVEDEVDHSIQKVYNGYNGTNPDAASRAIDYVQRQLRCCGIHNYSDWENTVWFKQTKNNSVPLSCCKAALSNCTGSLTRPMDLYSEGCEALVVKKLQEIMMYVIWAALAFAAIQLLGMLCACIVLCRRSRDPAYELLITGGTYA
;
A
#
# COMPACT_ATOMS: atom_id res chain seq x y z
N ALA A 1 22.14 7.61 -3.09
CA ALA A 1 22.88 8.12 -1.92
C ALA A 1 22.38 7.51 -0.60
N ALA A 2 21.09 7.63 -0.25
CA ALA A 2 20.54 7.11 1.01
C ALA A 2 20.68 5.58 1.18
N ALA A 3 20.53 4.81 0.10
CA ALA A 3 20.69 3.35 0.08
C ALA A 3 22.08 2.87 0.57
N GLY A 4 23.14 3.52 0.09
CA GLY A 4 24.51 3.14 0.44
C GLY A 4 24.84 3.41 1.90
N ILE A 5 24.27 4.47 2.48
CA ILE A 5 24.44 4.82 3.89
C ILE A 5 23.78 3.75 4.77
N LEU A 6 22.57 3.31 4.43
CA LEU A 6 21.87 2.26 5.19
C LEU A 6 22.57 0.91 5.10
N CYS A 7 23.07 0.53 3.91
CA CYS A 7 23.85 -0.70 3.76
C CYS A 7 25.19 -0.66 4.51
N TYR A 8 25.87 0.48 4.50
CA TYR A 8 27.12 0.68 5.25
C TYR A 8 26.90 0.59 6.76
N VAL A 9 25.87 1.27 7.28
CA VAL A 9 25.51 1.21 8.70
C VAL A 9 25.08 -0.20 9.10
N GLY A 10 24.30 -0.90 8.27
CA GLY A 10 23.92 -2.29 8.51
C GLY A 10 25.10 -3.25 8.55
N ALA A 11 26.06 -3.11 7.62
CA ALA A 11 27.27 -3.92 7.61
C ALA A 11 28.19 -3.64 8.81
N TYR A 12 28.34 -2.36 9.18
CA TYR A 12 29.13 -1.94 10.34
C TYR A 12 28.57 -2.52 11.65
N VAL A 13 27.24 -2.52 11.80
CA VAL A 13 26.55 -3.09 12.96
C VAL A 13 26.70 -4.61 13.00
N PHE A 14 26.55 -5.29 11.86
CA PHE A 14 26.72 -6.75 11.78
C PHE A 14 28.13 -7.19 12.15
N ILE A 15 29.15 -6.49 11.64
CA ILE A 15 30.57 -6.76 11.98
C ILE A 15 30.85 -6.52 13.47
N THR A 16 30.19 -5.54 14.09
CA THR A 16 30.36 -5.25 15.53
C THR A 16 29.64 -6.28 16.42
N TYR A 17 28.68 -7.03 15.88
CA TYR A 17 27.88 -8.01 16.62
C TYR A 17 28.55 -9.38 16.75
N ASP A 18 29.41 -9.74 15.78
CA ASP A 18 30.10 -11.04 15.70
C ASP A 18 31.07 -11.31 16.88
N ASP A 19 31.44 -10.27 17.63
CA ASP A 19 32.47 -10.32 18.69
C ASP A 19 31.89 -10.56 20.11
N TYR A 20 30.56 -10.62 20.28
CA TYR A 20 29.88 -10.64 21.60
C TYR A 20 29.24 -11.99 22.00
N ASP A 21 29.48 -13.06 21.22
CA ASP A 21 28.69 -14.29 21.12
C ASP A 21 28.84 -15.32 22.28
N HIS A 22 29.10 -14.89 23.53
CA HIS A 22 29.43 -15.85 24.60
C HIS A 22 28.76 -15.71 25.97
N PHE A 23 27.66 -14.97 26.14
CA PHE A 23 27.01 -14.93 27.47
C PHE A 23 25.49 -14.70 27.44
N PHE A 24 24.75 -15.81 27.28
CA PHE A 24 23.32 -16.02 27.59
C PHE A 24 22.25 -15.22 26.76
N GLU A 25 21.35 -15.97 26.08
CA GLU A 25 20.08 -15.58 25.40
C GLU A 25 20.13 -15.07 23.94
N ASP A 26 21.15 -15.44 23.16
CA ASP A 26 21.32 -15.05 21.74
C ASP A 26 20.10 -15.34 20.84
N VAL A 27 19.42 -16.47 21.02
CA VAL A 27 18.27 -16.85 20.17
C VAL A 27 17.09 -15.88 20.32
N TYR A 28 16.78 -15.38 21.52
CA TYR A 28 15.58 -14.56 21.74
C TYR A 28 15.76 -13.09 21.34
N THR A 29 16.99 -12.59 21.30
CA THR A 29 17.34 -11.24 20.83
C THR A 29 17.71 -11.21 19.35
N LEU A 30 18.39 -12.24 18.82
CA LEU A 30 18.71 -12.34 17.39
C LEU A 30 17.49 -12.62 16.52
N ILE A 31 16.57 -13.49 16.93
CA ILE A 31 15.39 -13.81 16.11
C ILE A 31 14.60 -12.56 15.72
N PRO A 32 14.15 -11.69 16.66
CA PRO A 32 13.40 -10.50 16.28
C PRO A 32 14.26 -9.49 15.51
N ALA A 33 15.55 -9.35 15.82
CA ALA A 33 16.45 -8.46 15.09
C ALA A 33 16.65 -8.88 13.63
N VAL A 34 16.91 -10.17 13.37
CA VAL A 34 17.07 -10.74 12.03
C VAL A 34 15.78 -10.64 11.22
N ILE A 35 14.62 -10.91 11.83
CA ILE A 35 13.32 -10.75 11.18
C ILE A 35 13.09 -9.29 10.76
N ILE A 36 13.39 -8.33 11.64
CA ILE A 36 13.24 -6.90 11.34
C ILE A 36 14.17 -6.47 10.19
N ILE A 37 15.42 -6.93 10.18
CA ILE A 37 16.38 -6.64 9.10
C ILE A 37 15.95 -7.29 7.79
N ALA A 38 15.50 -8.56 7.81
CA ALA A 38 15.02 -9.27 6.63
C ALA A 38 13.75 -8.62 6.04
N VAL A 39 12.79 -8.23 6.89
CA VAL A 39 11.59 -7.50 6.45
C VAL A 39 11.95 -6.11 5.93
N GLY A 40 12.87 -5.40 6.59
CA GLY A 40 13.33 -4.08 6.16
C GLY A 40 14.03 -4.10 4.80
N THR A 41 14.92 -5.07 4.57
CA THR A 41 15.60 -5.27 3.29
C THR A 41 14.64 -5.67 2.17
N LEU A 42 13.66 -6.54 2.46
CA LEU A 42 12.61 -6.91 1.51
C LEU A 42 11.76 -5.70 1.10
N LEU A 43 11.27 -4.92 2.07
CA LEU A 43 10.47 -3.72 1.81
C LEU A 43 11.27 -2.66 1.05
N PHE A 44 12.58 -2.55 1.33
CA PHE A 44 13.48 -1.66 0.59
C PHE A 44 13.64 -2.07 -0.88
N ILE A 45 13.81 -3.36 -1.17
CA ILE A 45 13.88 -3.87 -2.55
C ILE A 45 12.56 -3.61 -3.28
N ILE A 46 11.42 -3.87 -2.64
CA ILE A 46 10.09 -3.58 -3.21
C ILE A 46 9.94 -2.08 -3.50
N GLY A 47 10.37 -1.22 -2.58
CA GLY A 47 10.37 0.23 -2.76
C GLY A 47 11.27 0.70 -3.91
N LEU A 48 12.45 0.10 -4.07
CA LEU A 48 13.34 0.39 -5.22
C LEU A 48 12.72 -0.06 -6.54
N ILE A 49 12.11 -1.24 -6.60
CA ILE A 49 11.42 -1.72 -7.80
C ILE A 49 10.25 -0.79 -8.15
N GLY A 50 9.45 -0.39 -7.16
CA GLY A 50 8.35 0.57 -7.36
C GLY A 50 8.84 1.95 -7.78
N CYS A 51 9.96 2.42 -7.24
CA CYS A 51 10.58 3.68 -7.64
C CYS A 51 11.16 3.60 -9.06
N CYS A 52 11.81 2.50 -9.43
CA CYS A 52 12.30 2.27 -10.78
C CYS A 52 11.17 2.12 -11.81
N ALA A 53 10.05 1.49 -11.43
CA ALA A 53 8.85 1.41 -12.27
C ALA A 53 8.25 2.80 -12.53
N THR A 54 8.10 3.62 -11.48
CA THR A 54 7.54 4.97 -11.59
C THR A 54 8.49 5.98 -12.27
N ILE A 55 9.80 5.89 -12.07
CA ILE A 55 10.80 6.73 -12.78
C ILE A 55 10.84 6.42 -14.27
N ARG A 56 10.59 5.16 -14.68
CA ARG A 56 10.49 4.80 -16.10
C ARG A 56 9.30 5.47 -16.79
N GLU A 57 8.27 5.84 -16.03
CA GLU A 57 7.06 6.56 -16.50
C GLU A 57 7.09 8.07 -16.27
N SER A 58 8.11 8.61 -15.58
CA SER A 58 8.13 9.97 -15.03
C SER A 58 8.24 11.12 -16.05
N ARG A 59 8.07 10.87 -17.35
CA ARG A 59 7.85 11.94 -18.34
C ARG A 59 6.36 12.29 -18.53
N CYS A 60 5.44 11.40 -18.13
CA CYS A 60 3.99 11.58 -18.32
C CYS A 60 3.14 11.04 -17.14
N GLY A 61 3.69 10.99 -15.91
CA GLY A 61 3.18 10.18 -14.80
C GLY A 61 1.79 10.49 -14.23
N LEU A 62 1.09 11.54 -14.65
CA LEU A 62 -0.32 11.74 -14.28
C LEU A 62 -1.27 11.21 -15.36
N ALA A 63 -0.99 11.54 -16.62
CA ALA A 63 -1.76 11.04 -17.77
C ALA A 63 -1.69 9.51 -17.88
N THR A 64 -0.52 8.92 -17.61
CA THR A 64 -0.35 7.45 -17.65
C THR A 64 -1.16 6.73 -16.56
N VAL A 65 -1.33 7.33 -15.38
CA VAL A 65 -2.14 6.74 -14.30
C VAL A 65 -3.62 6.80 -14.65
N GLU A 66 -4.07 7.91 -15.22
CA GLU A 66 -5.45 8.04 -15.73
C GLU A 66 -5.72 7.01 -16.84
N ASP A 67 -4.82 6.89 -17.83
CA ASP A 67 -4.93 5.91 -18.92
C ASP A 67 -4.92 4.44 -18.41
N GLU A 68 -4.07 4.10 -17.44
CA GLU A 68 -4.00 2.75 -16.87
C GLU A 68 -5.26 2.39 -16.05
N VAL A 69 -5.78 3.37 -15.32
CA VAL A 69 -7.02 3.23 -14.56
C VAL A 69 -8.21 3.10 -15.51
N ASP A 70 -8.31 3.93 -16.55
CA ASP A 70 -9.38 3.85 -17.54
C ASP A 70 -9.42 2.47 -18.23
N HIS A 71 -8.28 1.99 -18.74
CA HIS A 71 -8.19 0.66 -19.35
C HIS A 71 -8.60 -0.45 -18.36
N SER A 72 -8.13 -0.38 -17.11
CA SER A 72 -8.45 -1.36 -16.09
C SER A 72 -9.94 -1.36 -15.73
N ILE A 73 -10.53 -0.19 -15.55
CA ILE A 73 -11.96 -0.01 -15.27
C ILE A 73 -12.79 -0.52 -16.45
N GLN A 74 -12.43 -0.16 -17.69
CA GLN A 74 -13.15 -0.58 -18.89
C GLN A 74 -13.21 -2.11 -19.01
N LYS A 75 -12.11 -2.80 -18.70
CA LYS A 75 -12.07 -4.27 -18.71
C LYS A 75 -13.05 -4.88 -17.70
N VAL A 76 -13.15 -4.31 -16.50
CA VAL A 76 -14.08 -4.79 -15.46
C VAL A 76 -15.52 -4.51 -15.87
N TYR A 77 -15.81 -3.33 -16.44
CA TYR A 77 -17.15 -2.97 -16.94
C TYR A 77 -17.62 -3.88 -18.08
N ASN A 78 -16.73 -4.26 -18.99
CA ASN A 78 -17.06 -5.21 -20.06
C ASN A 78 -17.34 -6.63 -19.54
N GLY A 79 -16.79 -6.99 -18.37
CA GLY A 79 -17.06 -8.26 -17.70
C GLY A 79 -18.35 -8.28 -16.87
N TYR A 80 -19.02 -7.12 -16.69
CA TYR A 80 -20.23 -7.02 -15.90
C TYR A 80 -21.38 -7.82 -16.54
N ASN A 81 -22.02 -8.68 -15.75
CA ASN A 81 -23.17 -9.48 -16.20
C ASN A 81 -24.41 -9.32 -15.31
N GLY A 82 -24.30 -8.59 -14.20
CA GLY A 82 -25.40 -8.33 -13.26
C GLY A 82 -25.79 -9.52 -12.40
N THR A 83 -24.98 -10.58 -12.34
CA THR A 83 -25.21 -11.74 -11.49
C THR A 83 -24.33 -11.71 -10.25
N ASN A 84 -24.89 -12.04 -9.09
CA ASN A 84 -24.17 -12.05 -7.81
C ASN A 84 -22.90 -12.93 -7.72
N PRO A 85 -22.80 -14.12 -8.37
CA PRO A 85 -21.57 -14.91 -8.30
C PRO A 85 -20.39 -14.30 -9.08
N ASP A 86 -20.66 -13.35 -9.99
CA ASP A 86 -19.63 -12.74 -10.81
C ASP A 86 -18.75 -11.75 -10.03
N ALA A 87 -17.44 -11.86 -10.21
CA ALA A 87 -16.47 -11.01 -9.51
C ALA A 87 -16.51 -9.57 -10.02
N ALA A 88 -16.68 -9.36 -11.33
CA ALA A 88 -16.74 -8.03 -11.92
C ALA A 88 -17.99 -7.28 -11.45
N SER A 89 -19.14 -7.97 -11.43
CA SER A 89 -20.42 -7.43 -10.96
C SER A 89 -20.34 -7.02 -9.49
N ARG A 90 -19.78 -7.87 -8.61
CA ARG A 90 -19.57 -7.49 -7.20
C ARG A 90 -18.61 -6.32 -7.03
N ALA A 91 -17.52 -6.29 -7.79
CA ALA A 91 -16.54 -5.20 -7.70
C ALA A 91 -17.15 -3.86 -8.11
N ILE A 92 -17.87 -3.81 -9.23
CA ILE A 92 -18.54 -2.60 -9.72
C ILE A 92 -19.63 -2.14 -8.75
N ASP A 93 -20.49 -3.05 -8.31
CA ASP A 93 -21.55 -2.74 -7.34
C ASP A 93 -20.97 -2.16 -6.05
N TYR A 94 -19.85 -2.72 -5.58
CA TYR A 94 -19.16 -2.25 -4.39
C TYR A 94 -18.59 -0.85 -4.59
N VAL A 95 -17.84 -0.62 -5.67
CA VAL A 95 -17.22 0.68 -5.98
C VAL A 95 -18.29 1.76 -6.13
N GLN A 96 -19.35 1.50 -6.89
CA GLN A 96 -20.43 2.47 -7.10
C GLN A 96 -21.15 2.84 -5.79
N ARG A 97 -21.42 1.87 -4.91
CA ARG A 97 -22.04 2.14 -3.60
C ARG A 97 -21.10 2.88 -2.65
N GLN A 98 -19.82 2.50 -2.61
CA GLN A 98 -18.83 3.11 -1.70
C GLN A 98 -18.47 4.53 -2.11
N LEU A 99 -18.26 4.76 -3.41
CA LEU A 99 -17.83 6.05 -3.93
C LEU A 99 -19.00 6.94 -4.36
N ARG A 100 -20.24 6.43 -4.38
CA ARG A 100 -21.43 7.17 -4.79
C ARG A 100 -21.29 7.75 -6.21
N CYS A 101 -20.86 6.89 -7.12
CA CYS A 101 -20.60 7.19 -8.53
C CYS A 101 -21.36 6.20 -9.43
N CYS A 102 -21.51 6.51 -10.72
CA CYS A 102 -22.09 5.61 -11.69
C CYS A 102 -21.38 5.70 -13.04
N GLY A 103 -21.04 4.53 -13.60
CA GLY A 103 -20.29 4.46 -14.85
C GLY A 103 -18.81 4.81 -14.68
N ILE A 104 -18.10 4.91 -15.80
CA ILE A 104 -16.67 5.21 -15.83
C ILE A 104 -16.50 6.72 -15.64
N HIS A 105 -17.07 7.47 -16.58
CA HIS A 105 -17.16 8.92 -16.63
C HIS A 105 -18.56 9.40 -16.27
N ASN A 106 -19.60 8.65 -16.63
CA ASN A 106 -21.01 8.99 -16.38
C ASN A 106 -21.92 7.76 -16.46
N TYR A 107 -23.16 7.86 -15.95
CA TYR A 107 -24.15 6.78 -16.01
C TYR A 107 -24.47 6.35 -17.46
N SER A 108 -24.31 7.23 -18.44
CA SER A 108 -24.53 6.93 -19.87
C SER A 108 -23.53 5.91 -20.44
N ASP A 109 -22.38 5.70 -19.79
CA ASP A 109 -21.39 4.72 -20.26
C ASP A 109 -21.95 3.29 -20.29
N TRP A 110 -22.95 3.03 -19.45
CA TRP A 110 -23.66 1.76 -19.45
C TRP A 110 -24.30 1.42 -20.79
N GLU A 111 -24.75 2.41 -21.57
CA GLU A 111 -25.39 2.18 -22.88
C GLU A 111 -24.47 1.45 -23.88
N ASN A 112 -23.16 1.63 -23.72
CA ASN A 112 -22.17 1.03 -24.60
C ASN A 112 -21.80 -0.40 -24.19
N THR A 113 -22.11 -0.81 -22.96
CA THR A 113 -21.74 -2.12 -22.40
C THR A 113 -22.51 -3.28 -23.04
N VAL A 114 -21.90 -4.46 -23.01
CA VAL A 114 -22.52 -5.71 -23.51
C VAL A 114 -23.79 -6.03 -22.71
N TRP A 115 -23.74 -5.88 -21.38
CA TRP A 115 -24.85 -6.16 -20.49
C TRP A 115 -26.09 -5.30 -20.78
N PHE A 116 -25.91 -3.99 -21.01
CA PHE A 116 -27.02 -3.10 -21.31
C PHE A 116 -27.70 -3.47 -22.65
N LYS A 117 -26.88 -3.78 -23.68
CA LYS A 117 -27.38 -4.22 -24.99
C LYS A 117 -28.11 -5.56 -24.94
N GLN A 118 -27.68 -6.46 -24.06
CA GLN A 118 -28.29 -7.78 -23.88
C GLN A 118 -29.60 -7.71 -23.07
N THR A 119 -29.63 -6.93 -22.00
CA THR A 119 -30.79 -6.85 -21.10
C THR A 119 -31.94 -6.04 -21.69
N LYS A 120 -31.66 -5.03 -22.54
CA LYS A 120 -32.66 -4.16 -23.19
C LYS A 120 -33.68 -3.52 -22.22
N ASN A 121 -33.31 -3.37 -20.96
CA ASN A 121 -34.18 -2.88 -19.90
C ASN A 121 -34.11 -1.35 -19.69
N ASN A 122 -33.29 -0.64 -20.49
CA ASN A 122 -33.01 0.80 -20.34
C ASN A 122 -32.70 1.21 -18.88
N SER A 123 -32.01 0.34 -18.16
CA SER A 123 -31.65 0.53 -16.76
C SER A 123 -30.17 0.27 -16.53
N VAL A 124 -29.62 0.97 -15.54
CA VAL A 124 -28.30 0.76 -14.99
C VAL A 124 -28.39 -0.10 -13.73
N PRO A 125 -27.26 -0.65 -13.23
CA PRO A 125 -27.26 -1.39 -11.97
C PRO A 125 -27.84 -0.60 -10.80
N LEU A 126 -28.51 -1.29 -9.88
CA LEU A 126 -29.11 -0.67 -8.68
C LEU A 126 -28.07 -0.03 -7.75
N SER A 127 -26.80 -0.41 -7.85
CA SER A 127 -25.68 0.26 -7.17
C SER A 127 -25.47 1.72 -7.60
N CYS A 128 -25.93 2.12 -8.79
CA CYS A 128 -25.91 3.52 -9.25
C CYS A 128 -26.99 4.41 -8.62
N CYS A 129 -27.94 3.83 -7.89
CA CYS A 129 -29.02 4.57 -7.25
C CYS A 129 -28.53 5.37 -6.05
N LYS A 130 -29.00 6.61 -5.93
CA LYS A 130 -28.78 7.43 -4.74
C LYS A 130 -29.43 6.79 -3.52
N ALA A 131 -28.64 6.60 -2.46
CA ALA A 131 -29.09 5.97 -1.21
C ALA A 131 -30.29 6.66 -0.52
N ALA A 132 -30.58 7.91 -0.87
CA ALA A 132 -31.73 8.65 -0.34
C ALA A 132 -33.09 8.24 -0.95
N LEU A 133 -33.10 7.40 -2.00
CA LEU A 133 -34.32 6.96 -2.68
C LEU A 133 -34.62 5.48 -2.41
N SER A 134 -35.81 5.18 -1.89
CA SER A 134 -36.28 3.81 -1.65
C SER A 134 -36.83 3.10 -2.90
N ASN A 135 -37.29 3.85 -3.91
CA ASN A 135 -37.93 3.32 -5.12
C ASN A 135 -37.10 3.58 -6.40
N CYS A 136 -35.77 3.52 -6.28
CA CYS A 136 -34.90 3.62 -7.43
C CYS A 136 -34.84 2.27 -8.16
N THR A 137 -35.19 2.29 -9.45
CA THR A 137 -35.20 1.11 -10.32
C THR A 137 -33.98 1.05 -11.25
N GLY A 138 -33.09 2.03 -11.17
CA GLY A 138 -31.97 2.20 -12.10
C GLY A 138 -32.39 2.70 -13.50
N SER A 139 -33.63 3.16 -13.69
CA SER A 139 -34.13 3.58 -15.02
C SER A 139 -33.44 4.85 -15.52
N LEU A 140 -32.96 4.84 -16.77
CA LEU A 140 -32.39 6.01 -17.44
C LEU A 140 -33.43 7.13 -17.69
N THR A 141 -34.73 6.82 -17.61
CA THR A 141 -35.80 7.84 -17.71
C THR A 141 -35.86 8.78 -16.52
N ARG A 142 -35.24 8.42 -15.38
CA ARG A 142 -35.18 9.24 -14.16
C ARG A 142 -33.72 9.47 -13.74
N PRO A 143 -32.94 10.26 -14.51
CA PRO A 143 -31.51 10.47 -14.22
C PRO A 143 -31.25 11.16 -12.89
N MET A 144 -32.24 11.86 -12.33
CA MET A 144 -32.11 12.52 -11.02
C MET A 144 -31.91 11.54 -9.86
N ASP A 145 -32.39 10.29 -10.01
CA ASP A 145 -32.29 9.24 -9.00
C ASP A 145 -30.90 8.57 -8.99
N LEU A 146 -30.09 8.82 -10.03
CA LEU A 146 -28.80 8.19 -10.27
C LEU A 146 -27.64 9.10 -9.88
N TYR A 147 -26.49 8.51 -9.56
CA TYR A 147 -25.23 9.25 -9.46
C TYR A 147 -24.78 9.71 -10.85
N SER A 148 -24.52 11.01 -11.00
CA SER A 148 -24.00 11.59 -12.26
C SER A 148 -22.47 11.63 -12.33
N GLU A 149 -21.81 11.44 -11.19
CA GLU A 149 -20.35 11.43 -11.10
C GLU A 149 -19.79 10.11 -11.61
N GLY A 150 -18.78 10.17 -12.48
CA GLY A 150 -18.02 9.00 -12.92
C GLY A 150 -17.17 8.40 -11.81
N CYS A 151 -17.02 7.07 -11.83
CA CYS A 151 -16.22 6.38 -10.82
C CYS A 151 -14.71 6.55 -11.02
N GLU A 152 -14.22 6.77 -12.24
CA GLU A 152 -12.79 6.88 -12.52
C GLU A 152 -12.12 8.02 -11.73
N ALA A 153 -12.62 9.25 -11.87
CA ALA A 153 -12.08 10.41 -11.18
C ALA A 153 -12.12 10.26 -9.65
N LEU A 154 -13.19 9.64 -9.11
CA LEU A 154 -13.30 9.39 -7.67
C LEU A 154 -12.38 8.27 -7.19
N VAL A 155 -12.18 7.21 -7.98
CA VAL A 155 -11.21 6.16 -7.71
C VAL A 155 -9.81 6.75 -7.68
N VAL A 156 -9.42 7.51 -8.69
CA VAL A 156 -8.11 8.19 -8.75
C VAL A 156 -7.91 9.08 -7.52
N LYS A 157 -8.90 9.91 -7.18
CA LYS A 157 -8.86 10.75 -5.98
C LYS A 157 -8.69 9.93 -4.69
N LYS A 158 -9.41 8.83 -4.55
CA LYS A 158 -9.28 7.95 -3.37
C LYS A 158 -7.95 7.23 -3.30
N LEU A 159 -7.42 6.79 -4.43
CA LEU A 159 -6.09 6.21 -4.50
C LEU A 159 -5.04 7.23 -4.08
N GLN A 160 -5.12 8.48 -4.56
CA GLN A 160 -4.22 9.56 -4.14
C GLN A 160 -4.30 9.83 -2.62
N GLU A 161 -5.51 9.90 -2.06
CA GLU A 161 -5.71 10.04 -0.61
C GLU A 161 -5.06 8.89 0.17
N ILE A 162 -5.28 7.64 -0.24
CA ILE A 162 -4.71 6.45 0.42
C ILE A 162 -3.19 6.41 0.31
N MET A 163 -2.62 6.71 -0.85
CA MET A 163 -1.17 6.73 -1.09
C MET A 163 -0.47 7.73 -0.17
N MET A 164 -1.09 8.89 0.09
CA MET A 164 -0.55 9.86 1.05
C MET A 164 -0.43 9.25 2.46
N TYR A 165 -1.46 8.57 2.97
CA TYR A 165 -1.41 7.95 4.30
C TYR A 165 -0.33 6.87 4.39
N VAL A 166 -0.15 6.05 3.36
CA VAL A 166 0.90 5.02 3.31
C VAL A 166 2.29 5.65 3.40
N ILE A 167 2.53 6.76 2.70
CA ILE A 167 3.80 7.50 2.75
C ILE A 167 4.10 8.01 4.16
N TRP A 168 3.12 8.65 4.82
CA TRP A 168 3.30 9.14 6.19
C TRP A 168 3.56 8.02 7.20
N ALA A 169 2.84 6.89 7.07
CA ALA A 169 3.06 5.72 7.91
C ALA A 169 4.49 5.14 7.74
N ALA A 170 4.97 5.05 6.49
CA ALA A 170 6.31 4.59 6.19
C ALA A 170 7.39 5.53 6.77
N LEU A 171 7.21 6.85 6.65
CA LEU A 171 8.12 7.85 7.22
C LEU A 171 8.17 7.78 8.75
N ALA A 172 7.01 7.64 9.41
CA ALA A 172 6.94 7.50 10.85
C ALA A 172 7.66 6.23 11.33
N PHE A 173 7.44 5.12 10.64
CA PHE A 173 8.11 3.85 10.93
C PHE A 173 9.63 3.96 10.77
N ALA A 174 10.10 4.57 9.69
CA ALA A 174 11.52 4.81 9.47
C ALA A 174 12.16 5.69 10.56
N ALA A 175 11.46 6.73 11.02
CA ALA A 175 11.92 7.59 12.11
C ALA A 175 12.04 6.82 13.44
N ILE A 176 11.06 5.98 13.76
CA ILE A 176 11.09 5.12 14.97
C ILE A 176 12.27 4.16 14.92
N GLN A 177 12.54 3.54 13.76
CA GLN A 177 13.68 2.64 13.59
C GLN A 177 15.01 3.35 13.78
N LEU A 178 15.17 4.57 13.23
CA LEU A 178 16.37 5.38 13.43
C LEU A 178 16.59 5.74 14.90
N LEU A 179 15.52 6.14 15.61
CA LEU A 179 15.60 6.42 17.05
C LEU A 179 15.94 5.17 17.86
N GLY A 180 15.36 4.01 17.52
CA GLY A 180 15.66 2.74 18.17
C GLY A 180 17.13 2.34 18.01
N MET A 181 17.68 2.45 16.80
CA MET A 181 19.10 2.20 16.52
C MET A 181 20.01 3.16 17.30
N LEU A 182 19.69 4.45 17.32
CA LEU A 182 20.47 5.45 18.07
C LEU A 182 20.48 5.15 19.58
N CYS A 183 19.32 4.84 20.16
CA CYS A 183 19.21 4.48 21.57
C CYS A 183 20.00 3.20 21.90
N ALA A 184 19.92 2.16 21.07
CA ALA A 184 20.69 0.94 21.25
C ALA A 184 22.21 1.21 21.21
N CYS A 185 22.68 1.98 20.23
CA CYS A 185 24.08 2.41 20.15
C CYS A 185 24.52 3.15 21.41
N ILE A 186 23.71 4.08 21.93
CA ILE A 186 24.04 4.82 23.16
C ILE A 186 24.13 3.88 24.36
N VAL A 187 23.17 2.97 24.53
CA VAL A 187 23.16 2.01 25.66
C VAL A 187 24.37 1.09 25.59
N LEU A 188 24.71 0.56 24.42
CA LEU A 188 25.87 -0.30 24.22
C LEU A 188 27.18 0.47 24.46
N CYS A 189 27.33 1.68 23.92
CA CYS A 189 28.50 2.51 24.17
C CYS A 189 28.66 2.88 25.66
N ARG A 190 27.55 3.07 26.40
CA ARG A 190 27.60 3.31 27.84
C ARG A 190 27.98 2.04 28.62
N ARG A 191 27.40 0.89 28.28
CA ARG A 191 27.71 -0.40 28.90
C ARG A 191 29.16 -0.82 28.65
N SER A 192 29.67 -0.59 27.43
CA SER A 192 31.08 -0.73 27.07
C SER A 192 32.00 0.30 27.73
N ARG A 193 31.50 1.18 28.59
CA ARG A 193 32.32 2.14 29.35
C ARG A 193 32.26 1.89 30.87
N ASP A 194 31.40 0.98 31.33
CA ASP A 194 31.28 0.65 32.76
C ASP A 194 32.48 -0.22 33.22
N PRO A 195 33.31 0.20 34.19
CA PRO A 195 34.53 -0.53 34.57
C PRO A 195 34.32 -1.97 35.07
N ALA A 196 33.06 -2.40 35.31
CA ALA A 196 32.69 -3.78 35.61
C ALA A 196 32.79 -4.73 34.40
N TYR A 197 32.66 -4.26 33.15
CA TYR A 197 32.85 -5.12 31.97
C TYR A 197 34.34 -5.40 31.70
N GLU A 198 35.23 -4.42 31.95
CA GLU A 198 36.68 -4.62 31.81
C GLU A 198 37.20 -5.71 32.76
N LEU A 199 36.62 -5.83 33.96
CA LEU A 199 37.00 -6.86 34.93
C LEU A 199 36.62 -8.29 34.50
N LEU A 200 35.56 -8.45 33.68
CA LEU A 200 35.14 -9.74 33.12
C LEU A 200 36.00 -10.16 31.92
N ILE A 201 36.38 -9.22 31.06
CA ILE A 201 37.27 -9.48 29.92
C ILE A 201 38.69 -9.80 30.41
N THR A 202 39.20 -9.03 31.37
CA THR A 202 40.49 -9.33 31.99
C THR A 202 40.42 -10.64 32.79
N GLY A 203 39.43 -10.81 33.67
CA GLY A 203 39.26 -12.02 34.49
C GLY A 203 39.12 -13.34 33.70
N GLY A 204 38.57 -13.31 32.48
CA GLY A 204 38.47 -14.48 31.59
C GLY A 204 39.78 -14.84 30.87
N THR A 205 40.76 -13.93 30.80
CA THR A 205 42.07 -14.19 30.18
C THR A 205 43.11 -14.78 31.15
N TYR A 206 42.76 -14.99 32.43
CA TYR A 206 43.65 -15.53 33.45
C TYR A 206 43.21 -16.88 34.05
N ALA A 207 42.23 -17.56 33.44
CA ALA A 207 41.75 -18.89 33.85
C ALA A 207 42.15 -19.96 32.83
#